data_AF-K2DPC4-F1
#
_entry.id   AF-K2DPC4-F1
#
_cell.length_a   1.000
_cell.length_b   1.000
_cell.length_c   1.000
_cell.angle_alpha   90.00
_cell.angle_beta   90.00
_cell.angle_gamma   90.00
#
_symmetry.space_group_name_H-M   'P 1'
#
loop_
_entity.id
_entity.type
_entity.pdbx_description
1 polymer ?
#
loop_
_entity_poly.entity_id
_entity_poly.type
_entity_poly.pdbx_seq_one_letter_code
_entity_poly.pdbx_strand_id
1 'polypeptide(L)'
;MNKNNKNLLGVGALVLGILIFSLQDITVKRMGGSYPILEIVILRTLIAIPITLIFYRMEGQRGLPKTKQLKLEILRGGFLFLSYTTYFMGLASLPLAEISAIKFSTPLMITLLSVMLLGEKVAFKKWIALIVGFIGVLIIIRPDSAHFNLGSIFVLMNVLFYVLSILVTRHLQTTESSATMGYFSTFAYLGFSAILAPIVIAIGPMPNADPSIAFLFHAWSMPTWLDLIVIFGLALIWAGGMFFIAKAYSLASASVVAPFEYMSLPINTTWGLLLWGQFPSWITLIGATLTMGSSLYSLFSGQRKRKKEKVSLEEEIANFEHELD
;
A
#
# COMPACT_ATOMS: atom_id res chain seq x y z
N MET A 1 -27.33 -9.42 -12.43
CA MET A 1 -26.70 -8.08 -12.32
C MET A 1 -26.00 -7.73 -13.63
N ASN A 2 -26.36 -6.61 -14.27
CA ASN A 2 -25.72 -6.12 -15.50
C ASN A 2 -24.25 -5.72 -15.24
N LYS A 3 -23.37 -5.84 -16.25
CA LYS A 3 -21.92 -5.59 -16.16
C LYS A 3 -21.60 -4.17 -15.66
N ASN A 4 -22.37 -3.17 -16.12
CA ASN A 4 -22.21 -1.78 -15.68
C ASN A 4 -22.51 -1.60 -14.18
N ASN A 5 -23.50 -2.33 -13.66
CA ASN A 5 -23.83 -2.29 -12.24
C ASN A 5 -22.74 -2.94 -11.38
N LYS A 6 -22.14 -4.05 -11.85
CA LYS A 6 -20.98 -4.67 -11.18
C LYS A 6 -19.77 -3.73 -11.14
N ASN A 7 -19.50 -3.03 -12.24
CA ASN A 7 -18.42 -2.03 -12.30
C ASN A 7 -18.65 -0.89 -11.31
N LEU A 8 -19.86 -0.34 -11.25
CA LEU A 8 -20.19 0.74 -10.33
C LEU A 8 -20.06 0.30 -8.86
N LEU A 9 -20.56 -0.89 -8.52
CA LEU A 9 -20.40 -1.44 -7.18
C LEU A 9 -18.93 -1.71 -6.83
N GLY A 10 -18.12 -2.18 -7.80
CA GLY A 10 -16.68 -2.37 -7.61
C GLY A 10 -15.95 -1.06 -7.32
N VAL A 11 -16.25 -0.01 -8.09
CA VAL A 11 -15.70 1.34 -7.85
C VAL A 11 -16.16 1.90 -6.51
N GLY A 12 -17.45 1.79 -6.18
CA GLY A 12 -18.00 2.22 -4.90
C GLY A 12 -17.33 1.49 -3.72
N ALA A 13 -17.14 0.17 -3.81
CA ALA A 13 -16.42 -0.60 -2.81
C ALA A 13 -14.97 -0.14 -2.64
N LEU A 14 -14.27 0.19 -3.74
CA LEU A 14 -12.91 0.72 -3.65
C LEU A 14 -12.87 2.05 -2.92
N VAL A 15 -13.72 3.00 -3.32
CA VAL A 15 -13.75 4.35 -2.72
C VAL A 15 -14.09 4.27 -1.23
N LEU A 16 -15.04 3.41 -0.85
CA LEU A 16 -15.33 3.13 0.57
C LEU A 16 -14.13 2.51 1.29
N GLY A 17 -13.42 1.57 0.67
CA GLY A 17 -12.20 0.99 1.23
C GLY A 17 -11.11 2.05 1.47
N ILE A 18 -10.89 2.94 0.50
CA ILE A 18 -9.94 4.06 0.62
C ILE A 18 -10.35 5.02 1.74
N LEU A 19 -11.64 5.34 1.84
CA LEU A 19 -12.16 6.19 2.91
C LEU A 19 -11.95 5.55 4.29
N ILE A 20 -12.24 4.25 4.43
CA ILE A 20 -11.98 3.50 5.67
C ILE A 20 -10.49 3.52 6.01
N PHE A 21 -9.61 3.25 5.05
CA PHE A 21 -8.16 3.32 5.30
C PHE A 21 -7.67 4.73 5.64
N SER A 22 -8.27 5.78 5.08
CA SER A 22 -7.91 7.15 5.45
C SER A 22 -8.18 7.46 6.94
N LEU A 23 -9.20 6.82 7.54
CA LEU A 23 -9.46 6.93 8.98
C LEU A 23 -8.33 6.28 9.81
N GLN A 24 -7.70 5.23 9.29
CA GLN A 24 -6.52 4.62 9.91
C GLN A 24 -5.38 5.63 9.97
N ASP A 25 -5.09 6.31 8.85
CA ASP A 25 -4.00 7.28 8.76
C ASP A 25 -4.22 8.44 9.75
N ILE A 26 -5.44 8.95 9.83
CA ILE A 26 -5.81 10.02 10.78
C ILE A 26 -5.57 9.58 12.22
N THR A 27 -6.05 8.40 12.57
CA THR A 27 -6.01 7.88 13.94
C THR A 27 -4.58 7.60 14.36
N VAL A 28 -3.79 6.93 13.51
CA VAL A 28 -2.38 6.64 13.80
C VAL A 28 -1.56 7.93 13.88
N LYS A 29 -1.78 8.89 12.98
CA LYS A 29 -1.09 10.19 13.03
C LYS A 29 -1.39 10.95 14.32
N ARG A 30 -2.63 10.90 14.80
CA ARG A 30 -3.03 11.54 16.06
C ARG A 30 -2.43 10.85 17.29
N MET A 31 -2.36 9.51 17.29
CA MET A 31 -1.76 8.74 18.38
C MET A 31 -0.23 8.82 18.43
N GLY A 32 0.42 9.18 17.32
CA GLY A 32 1.88 9.20 17.24
C GLY A 32 2.59 10.25 18.07
N GLY A 33 1.85 11.20 18.67
CA GLY A 33 2.39 12.10 19.68
C GLY A 33 2.38 11.53 21.11
N SER A 34 1.83 10.32 21.32
CA SER A 34 1.67 9.74 22.67
C SER A 34 2.23 8.33 22.79
N TYR A 35 2.22 7.56 21.71
CA TYR A 35 2.65 6.16 21.71
C TYR A 35 3.66 5.89 20.60
N PRO A 36 4.63 4.99 20.80
CA PRO A 36 5.52 4.56 19.74
C PRO A 36 4.78 3.74 18.69
N ILE A 37 5.21 3.82 17.42
CA ILE A 37 4.60 3.07 16.30
C ILE A 37 4.50 1.58 16.62
N LEU A 38 5.57 1.00 17.16
CA LEU A 38 5.65 -0.43 17.40
C LEU A 38 4.61 -0.89 18.43
N GLU A 39 4.30 -0.07 19.43
CA GLU A 39 3.26 -0.36 20.42
C GLU A 39 1.88 -0.43 19.78
N ILE A 40 1.50 0.62 19.05
CA ILE A 40 0.21 0.69 18.34
C ILE A 40 0.05 -0.52 17.43
N VAL A 41 1.11 -0.86 16.69
CA VAL A 41 1.02 -1.94 15.69
C VAL A 41 1.08 -3.33 16.34
N ILE A 42 1.84 -3.56 17.40
CA ILE A 42 1.82 -4.83 18.15
C ILE A 42 0.42 -5.10 18.69
N LEU A 43 -0.17 -4.12 19.39
CA LEU A 43 -1.52 -4.28 19.95
C LEU A 43 -2.57 -4.50 18.87
N ARG A 44 -2.51 -3.72 17.78
CA ARG A 44 -3.40 -3.91 16.62
C ARG A 44 -3.24 -5.28 15.97
N THR A 45 -2.02 -5.77 15.79
CA THR A 45 -1.77 -7.06 15.12
C THR A 45 -2.21 -8.25 15.98
N LEU A 46 -2.05 -8.17 17.30
CA LEU A 46 -2.61 -9.16 18.23
C LEU A 46 -4.14 -9.28 18.07
N ILE A 47 -4.83 -8.16 17.88
CA ILE A 47 -6.28 -8.13 17.63
C ILE A 47 -6.61 -8.62 16.20
N ALA A 48 -5.75 -8.35 15.22
CA ALA A 48 -5.97 -8.74 13.83
C ALA A 48 -5.83 -10.26 13.58
N ILE A 49 -4.97 -10.96 14.33
CA ILE A 49 -4.76 -12.43 14.20
C ILE A 49 -6.07 -13.23 14.23
N PRO A 50 -6.93 -13.12 15.28
CA PRO A 50 -8.18 -13.86 15.31
C PRO A 50 -9.12 -13.47 14.15
N ILE A 51 -9.11 -12.21 13.72
CA ILE A 51 -9.92 -11.74 12.59
C ILE A 51 -9.46 -12.39 11.29
N THR A 52 -8.15 -12.46 11.04
CA THR A 52 -7.60 -13.15 9.85
C THR A 52 -7.93 -14.64 9.85
N LEU A 53 -7.95 -15.27 11.03
CA LEU A 53 -8.34 -16.67 11.16
C LEU A 53 -9.84 -16.88 10.88
N ILE A 54 -10.69 -15.93 11.27
CA ILE A 54 -12.12 -15.95 10.93
C ILE A 54 -12.29 -15.86 9.41
N PHE A 55 -11.61 -14.94 8.74
CA PHE A 55 -11.66 -14.84 7.28
C PHE A 55 -11.18 -16.11 6.58
N TYR A 56 -10.09 -16.71 7.06
CA TYR A 56 -9.60 -18.00 6.56
C TYR A 56 -10.67 -19.10 6.68
N ARG A 57 -11.41 -19.14 7.81
CA ARG A 57 -12.51 -20.10 8.00
C ARG A 57 -13.72 -19.78 7.11
N MET A 58 -14.01 -18.51 6.85
CA MET A 58 -15.10 -18.09 5.95
C MET A 58 -14.83 -18.49 4.50
N GLU A 59 -13.58 -18.67 4.09
CA GLU A 59 -13.22 -19.23 2.78
C GLU A 59 -13.41 -20.76 2.69
N GLY A 60 -14.04 -21.38 3.70
CA GLY A 60 -14.35 -22.82 3.74
C GLY A 60 -13.17 -23.70 4.18
N GLN A 61 -12.05 -23.10 4.57
CA GLN A 61 -10.84 -23.82 4.98
C GLN A 61 -10.92 -24.17 6.47
N ARG A 62 -10.54 -25.41 6.84
CA ARG A 62 -10.56 -25.90 8.23
C ARG A 62 -9.14 -26.04 8.78
N GLY A 63 -8.98 -25.85 10.09
CA GLY A 63 -7.69 -25.94 10.78
C GLY A 63 -6.88 -24.64 10.73
N LEU A 64 -5.60 -24.73 11.09
CA LEU A 64 -4.65 -23.63 10.97
C LEU A 64 -4.11 -23.54 9.53
N PRO A 65 -3.86 -22.33 9.00
CA PRO A 65 -3.23 -22.16 7.69
C PRO A 65 -1.86 -22.85 7.66
N LYS A 66 -1.61 -23.62 6.59
CA LYS A 66 -0.33 -24.28 6.36
C LYS A 66 0.23 -23.79 5.03
N THR A 67 1.52 -23.48 4.99
CA THR A 67 2.25 -23.10 3.78
C THR A 67 3.42 -24.05 3.55
N LYS A 68 3.71 -24.36 2.29
CA LYS A 68 4.94 -25.06 1.90
C LYS A 68 6.10 -24.10 1.63
N GLN A 69 5.82 -22.80 1.53
CA GLN A 69 6.76 -21.75 1.16
C GLN A 69 7.03 -20.77 2.32
N LEU A 70 7.20 -21.30 3.53
CA LEU A 70 7.36 -20.49 4.76
C LEU A 70 8.44 -19.40 4.64
N LYS A 71 9.55 -19.69 3.95
CA LYS A 71 10.63 -18.70 3.74
C LYS A 71 10.16 -17.48 2.94
N LEU A 72 9.37 -17.69 1.89
CA LEU A 72 8.84 -16.61 1.06
C LEU A 72 7.74 -15.83 1.78
N GLU A 73 6.92 -16.50 2.58
CA GLU A 73 5.92 -15.85 3.43
C GLU A 73 6.57 -14.96 4.50
N ILE A 74 7.64 -15.44 5.16
CA ILE A 74 8.41 -14.63 6.14
C ILE A 74 9.08 -13.46 5.43
N LEU A 75 9.70 -13.67 4.25
CA LEU A 75 10.33 -12.61 3.48
C LEU A 75 9.30 -11.54 3.07
N ARG A 76 8.14 -11.95 2.55
CA ARG A 76 7.02 -11.07 2.20
C ARG A 76 6.54 -10.29 3.42
N GLY A 77 6.34 -10.97 4.54
CA GLY A 77 5.96 -10.37 5.81
C GLY A 77 6.98 -9.35 6.31
N GLY A 78 8.28 -9.62 6.14
CA GLY A 78 9.37 -8.69 6.46
C GLY A 78 9.34 -7.43 5.60
N PHE A 79 9.12 -7.57 4.28
CA PHE A 79 8.94 -6.41 3.41
C PHE A 79 7.69 -5.61 3.76
N LEU A 80 6.58 -6.25 4.09
CA LEU A 80 5.38 -5.55 4.58
C LEU A 80 5.64 -4.84 5.90
N PHE A 81 6.36 -5.47 6.82
CA PHE A 81 6.77 -4.86 8.10
C PHE A 81 7.59 -3.59 7.89
N LEU A 82 8.63 -3.65 7.06
CA LEU A 82 9.46 -2.49 6.73
C LEU A 82 8.65 -1.40 6.00
N SER A 83 7.77 -1.82 5.08
CA SER A 83 6.89 -0.91 4.35
C SER A 83 5.97 -0.13 5.29
N TYR A 84 5.18 -0.80 6.14
CA TYR A 84 4.27 -0.10 7.04
C TYR A 84 4.99 0.69 8.13
N THR A 85 6.12 0.19 8.65
CA THR A 85 6.90 0.92 9.66
C THR A 85 7.41 2.24 9.08
N THR A 86 8.06 2.20 7.91
CA THR A 86 8.54 3.42 7.23
C THR A 86 7.38 4.30 6.76
N TYR A 87 6.24 3.73 6.37
CA TYR A 87 5.04 4.52 6.07
C TYR A 87 4.59 5.36 7.26
N PHE A 88 4.49 4.76 8.46
CA PHE A 88 4.07 5.47 9.66
C PHE A 88 5.12 6.48 10.14
N MET A 89 6.41 6.19 9.96
CA MET A 89 7.47 7.19 10.19
C MET A 89 7.29 8.41 9.26
N GLY A 90 7.00 8.20 7.98
CA GLY A 90 6.68 9.31 7.07
C GLY A 90 5.38 10.04 7.42
N LEU A 91 4.38 9.31 7.93
CA LEU A 91 3.09 9.85 8.35
C LEU A 91 3.19 10.87 9.49
N ALA A 92 4.16 10.70 10.39
CA ALA A 92 4.35 11.62 11.50
C ALA A 92 4.80 13.02 11.06
N SER A 93 5.61 13.13 10.01
CA SER A 93 6.24 14.41 9.62
C SER A 93 5.63 15.05 8.37
N LEU A 94 4.87 14.30 7.56
CA LEU A 94 4.31 14.80 6.31
C LEU A 94 2.79 15.06 6.35
N PRO A 95 2.30 16.07 5.61
CA PRO A 95 0.87 16.20 5.30
C PRO A 95 0.33 14.98 4.56
N LEU A 96 -0.93 14.60 4.82
CA LEU A 96 -1.55 13.41 4.23
C LEU A 96 -1.60 13.44 2.69
N ALA A 97 -1.73 14.64 2.11
CA ALA A 97 -1.74 14.84 0.67
C ALA A 97 -0.36 14.53 0.04
N GLU A 98 0.74 14.93 0.69
CA GLU A 98 2.10 14.66 0.20
C GLU A 98 2.41 13.16 0.21
N ILE A 99 2.03 12.46 1.29
CA ILE A 99 2.19 11.00 1.39
C ILE A 99 1.47 10.29 0.25
N SER A 100 0.23 10.72 -0.05
CA SER A 100 -0.57 10.16 -1.14
C SER A 100 0.09 10.38 -2.50
N ALA A 101 0.58 11.60 -2.73
CA ALA A 101 1.25 11.99 -3.96
C ALA A 101 2.54 11.18 -4.19
N ILE A 102 3.36 10.99 -3.15
CA ILE A 102 4.57 10.16 -3.24
C ILE A 102 4.19 8.70 -3.51
N LYS A 103 3.16 8.16 -2.86
CA LYS A 103 2.69 6.78 -3.06
C LYS A 103 2.19 6.50 -4.48
N PHE A 104 1.76 7.51 -5.23
CA PHE A 104 1.43 7.36 -6.65
C PHE A 104 2.62 6.96 -7.52
N SER A 105 3.84 6.98 -6.99
CA SER A 105 5.02 6.41 -7.65
C SER A 105 5.07 4.88 -7.61
N THR A 106 4.19 4.20 -6.87
CA THR A 106 4.15 2.74 -6.76
C THR A 106 4.16 2.02 -8.12
N PRO A 107 3.32 2.38 -9.12
CA PRO A 107 3.34 1.73 -10.43
C PRO A 107 4.66 1.93 -11.20
N LEU A 108 5.35 3.06 -10.98
CA LEU A 108 6.66 3.33 -11.57
C LEU A 108 7.71 2.43 -10.94
N MET A 109 7.69 2.30 -9.61
CA MET A 109 8.58 1.43 -8.86
C MET A 109 8.37 -0.06 -9.19
N ILE A 110 7.11 -0.49 -9.38
CA ILE A 110 6.79 -1.83 -9.90
C ILE A 110 7.46 -2.04 -11.26
N THR A 111 7.31 -1.08 -12.18
CA THR A 111 7.89 -1.19 -13.52
C THR A 111 9.41 -1.28 -13.46
N LEU A 112 10.05 -0.45 -12.64
CA LEU A 112 11.50 -0.42 -12.46
C LEU A 112 12.05 -1.75 -11.92
N LEU A 113 11.48 -2.23 -10.81
CA LEU A 113 11.94 -3.47 -10.16
C LEU A 113 11.62 -4.71 -10.97
N SER A 114 10.51 -4.73 -11.73
CA SER A 114 10.24 -5.82 -12.66
C SER A 114 11.31 -5.93 -13.76
N VAL A 115 11.82 -4.81 -14.27
CA VAL A 115 12.92 -4.83 -15.25
C VAL A 115 14.20 -5.37 -14.60
N MET A 116 14.54 -4.85 -13.42
CA MET A 116 15.82 -5.16 -12.75
C MET A 116 15.88 -6.59 -12.18
N LEU A 117 14.80 -7.06 -11.56
CA LEU A 117 14.76 -8.36 -10.85
C LEU A 117 14.23 -9.49 -11.73
N LEU A 118 13.28 -9.22 -12.63
CA LEU A 118 12.63 -10.25 -13.46
C LEU A 118 13.11 -10.23 -14.92
N GLY A 119 13.92 -9.23 -15.32
CA GLY A 119 14.39 -9.09 -16.70
C GLY A 119 13.27 -8.76 -17.70
N GLU A 120 12.13 -8.24 -17.24
CA GLU A 120 11.01 -7.91 -18.13
C GLU A 120 11.41 -6.80 -19.13
N LYS A 121 11.16 -7.01 -20.43
CA LYS A 121 11.43 -6.00 -21.46
C LYS A 121 10.34 -4.93 -21.49
N VAL A 122 10.75 -3.68 -21.31
CA VAL A 122 9.83 -2.53 -21.23
C VAL A 122 9.99 -1.62 -22.46
N ALA A 123 8.86 -1.22 -23.04
CA ALA A 123 8.84 -0.34 -24.21
C ALA A 123 9.37 1.07 -23.86
N PHE A 124 10.03 1.73 -24.82
CA PHE A 124 10.58 3.08 -24.64
C PHE A 124 9.56 4.09 -24.09
N LYS A 125 8.30 4.01 -24.52
CA LYS A 125 7.21 4.87 -24.01
C LYS A 125 6.98 4.76 -22.49
N LYS A 126 7.21 3.59 -21.90
CA LYS A 126 7.11 3.38 -20.45
C LYS A 126 8.31 3.95 -19.69
N TRP A 127 9.49 3.98 -20.31
CA TRP A 127 10.66 4.66 -19.74
C TRP A 127 10.44 6.18 -19.64
N ILE A 128 9.84 6.80 -20.66
CA ILE A 128 9.46 8.21 -20.61
C ILE A 128 8.49 8.46 -19.44
N ALA A 129 7.46 7.61 -19.30
CA ALA A 129 6.52 7.72 -18.20
C ALA A 129 7.20 7.60 -16.82
N LEU A 130 8.14 6.66 -16.69
CA LEU A 130 8.94 6.48 -15.47
C LEU A 130 9.74 7.74 -15.13
N ILE A 131 10.44 8.32 -16.11
CA ILE A 131 11.23 9.55 -15.91
C ILE A 131 10.32 10.71 -15.50
N VAL A 132 9.21 10.93 -16.22
CA VAL A 132 8.25 12.02 -15.91
C VAL A 132 7.67 11.86 -14.51
N GLY A 133 7.29 10.64 -14.14
CA GLY A 133 6.75 10.38 -12.81
C GLY A 133 7.79 10.51 -11.71
N PHE A 134 9.04 10.10 -11.96
CA PHE A 134 10.15 10.31 -11.04
C PHE A 134 10.46 11.80 -10.84
N ILE A 135 10.39 12.62 -11.89
CA ILE A 135 10.48 14.08 -11.77
C ILE A 135 9.36 14.62 -10.87
N GLY A 136 8.12 14.12 -11.05
CA GLY A 136 6.99 14.46 -10.18
C GLY A 136 7.27 14.17 -8.70
N VAL A 137 7.86 13.00 -8.41
CA VAL A 137 8.30 12.62 -7.07
C VAL A 137 9.39 13.56 -6.53
N LEU A 138 10.43 13.86 -7.32
CA LEU A 138 11.49 14.78 -6.90
C LEU A 138 10.98 16.19 -6.60
N ILE A 139 9.99 16.67 -7.37
CA ILE A 139 9.32 17.95 -7.12
C ILE A 139 8.61 17.95 -5.77
N ILE A 140 7.99 16.83 -5.37
CA ILE A 140 7.33 16.71 -4.05
C ILE A 140 8.38 16.67 -2.94
N ILE A 141 9.44 15.88 -3.11
CA ILE A 141 10.47 15.67 -2.09
C ILE A 141 11.25 16.95 -1.79
N ARG A 142 11.44 17.81 -2.81
CA ARG A 142 12.23 19.04 -2.75
C ARG A 142 13.58 18.80 -2.08
N PRO A 143 14.56 18.28 -2.82
CA PRO A 143 15.87 17.98 -2.25
C PRO A 143 16.68 19.24 -1.87
N ASP A 144 16.10 20.44 -1.94
CA ASP A 144 16.77 21.64 -1.46
C ASP A 144 16.89 21.58 0.06
N SER A 145 18.08 21.92 0.58
CA SER A 145 18.41 21.74 2.00
C SER A 145 17.50 22.52 2.96
N ALA A 146 16.76 23.53 2.48
CA ALA A 146 15.88 24.36 3.30
C ALA A 146 14.49 23.74 3.55
N HIS A 147 14.00 22.89 2.63
CA HIS A 147 12.64 22.31 2.73
C HIS A 147 12.63 20.78 2.70
N PHE A 148 13.81 20.16 2.67
CA PHE A 148 13.94 18.72 2.72
C PHE A 148 13.38 18.16 4.04
N ASN A 149 12.42 17.24 3.92
CA ASN A 149 11.81 16.54 5.04
C ASN A 149 12.14 15.05 4.99
N LEU A 150 12.68 14.52 6.09
CA LEU A 150 13.11 13.13 6.19
C LEU A 150 11.93 12.14 5.99
N GLY A 151 10.71 12.54 6.33
CA GLY A 151 9.50 11.77 6.11
C GLY A 151 9.31 11.35 4.66
N SER A 152 9.72 12.18 3.70
CA SER A 152 9.61 11.88 2.27
C SER A 152 10.46 10.68 1.87
N ILE A 153 11.65 10.52 2.46
CA ILE A 153 12.49 9.33 2.27
C ILE A 153 11.80 8.10 2.84
N PHE A 154 11.23 8.20 4.05
CA PHE A 154 10.52 7.08 4.66
C PHE A 154 9.30 6.64 3.83
N VAL A 155 8.55 7.57 3.23
CA VAL A 155 7.45 7.21 2.31
C VAL A 155 7.97 6.53 1.03
N LEU A 156 9.12 6.96 0.50
CA LEU A 156 9.76 6.27 -0.64
C LEU A 156 10.24 4.86 -0.26
N MET A 157 10.86 4.68 0.91
CA MET A 157 11.24 3.37 1.43
C MET A 157 10.01 2.48 1.56
N ASN A 158 8.90 3.04 2.04
CA ASN A 158 7.63 2.33 2.07
C ASN A 158 7.22 1.84 0.67
N VAL A 159 7.23 2.72 -0.35
CA VAL A 159 6.89 2.33 -1.72
C VAL A 159 7.80 1.20 -2.22
N LEU A 160 9.11 1.30 -1.96
CA LEU A 160 10.09 0.28 -2.35
C LEU A 160 9.78 -1.08 -1.72
N PHE A 161 9.66 -1.15 -0.40
CA PHE A 161 9.38 -2.41 0.30
C PHE A 161 7.99 -2.96 -0.03
N TYR A 162 7.01 -2.08 -0.22
CA TYR A 162 5.68 -2.48 -0.66
C TYR A 162 5.73 -3.17 -2.02
N VAL A 163 6.46 -2.62 -2.99
CA VAL A 163 6.64 -3.24 -4.31
C VAL A 163 7.39 -4.56 -4.23
N LEU A 164 8.45 -4.66 -3.41
CA LEU A 164 9.12 -5.94 -3.17
C LEU A 164 8.14 -6.99 -2.63
N SER A 165 7.26 -6.61 -1.70
CA SER A 165 6.21 -7.50 -1.21
C SER A 165 5.24 -7.94 -2.31
N ILE A 166 4.87 -7.05 -3.25
CA ILE A 166 4.04 -7.37 -4.41
C ILE A 166 4.73 -8.41 -5.30
N LEU A 167 6.03 -8.25 -5.56
CA LEU A 167 6.79 -9.19 -6.39
C LEU A 167 6.84 -10.59 -5.76
N VAL A 168 7.06 -10.69 -4.45
CA VAL A 168 6.99 -11.98 -3.73
C VAL A 168 5.56 -12.54 -3.75
N THR A 169 4.55 -11.68 -3.59
CA THR A 169 3.12 -12.06 -3.68
C THR A 169 2.80 -12.69 -5.03
N ARG A 170 3.30 -12.14 -6.15
CA ARG A 170 3.09 -12.69 -7.50
C ARG A 170 3.59 -14.14 -7.62
N HIS A 171 4.66 -14.49 -6.92
CA HIS A 171 5.17 -15.86 -6.90
C HIS A 171 4.28 -16.78 -6.04
N LEU A 172 3.94 -16.33 -4.82
CA LEU A 172 3.12 -17.09 -3.87
C LEU A 172 1.67 -17.33 -4.36
N GLN A 173 1.09 -16.41 -5.13
CA GLN A 173 -0.28 -16.53 -5.69
C GLN A 173 -0.51 -17.74 -6.58
N THR A 174 0.55 -18.38 -7.06
CA THR A 174 0.45 -19.61 -7.85
C THR A 174 0.24 -20.85 -6.97
N THR A 175 0.53 -20.79 -5.68
CA THR A 175 0.57 -21.95 -4.78
C THR A 175 -0.22 -21.78 -3.49
N GLU A 176 -0.44 -20.55 -3.03
CA GLU A 176 -1.03 -20.24 -1.73
C GLU A 176 -2.30 -19.39 -1.87
N SER A 177 -3.24 -19.54 -0.94
CA SER A 177 -4.47 -18.74 -0.91
C SER A 177 -4.21 -17.34 -0.34
N SER A 178 -5.06 -16.37 -0.69
CA SER A 178 -4.93 -14.99 -0.17
C SER A 178 -5.09 -14.93 1.35
N ALA A 179 -5.97 -15.77 1.92
CA ALA A 179 -6.13 -15.86 3.36
C ALA A 179 -4.90 -16.46 4.07
N THR A 180 -4.27 -17.50 3.49
CA THR A 180 -3.01 -18.06 4.02
C THR A 180 -1.91 -16.99 4.04
N MET A 181 -1.72 -16.27 2.93
CA MET A 181 -0.74 -15.19 2.85
C MET A 181 -1.00 -14.07 3.87
N GLY A 182 -2.27 -13.70 4.07
CA GLY A 182 -2.67 -12.69 5.05
C GLY A 182 -2.38 -13.11 6.49
N TYR A 183 -2.64 -14.37 6.82
CA TYR A 183 -2.35 -14.94 8.12
C TYR A 183 -0.84 -14.95 8.40
N PHE A 184 -0.03 -15.54 7.51
CA PHE A 184 1.43 -15.60 7.71
C PHE A 184 2.06 -14.21 7.74
N SER A 185 1.56 -13.25 6.97
CA SER A 185 2.06 -11.88 7.04
C SER A 185 1.74 -11.19 8.36
N THR A 186 0.57 -11.44 8.94
CA THR A 186 0.23 -10.89 10.26
C THR A 186 1.14 -11.47 11.34
N PHE A 187 1.44 -12.78 11.28
CA PHE A 187 2.39 -13.44 12.18
C PHE A 187 3.83 -12.95 11.99
N ALA A 188 4.29 -12.84 10.74
CA ALA A 188 5.62 -12.32 10.44
C ALA A 188 5.75 -10.88 10.93
N TYR A 189 4.73 -10.05 10.71
CA TYR A 189 4.69 -8.68 11.21
C TYR A 189 4.83 -8.64 12.73
N LEU A 190 4.04 -9.44 13.45
CA LEU A 190 4.13 -9.54 14.90
C LEU A 190 5.53 -9.97 15.33
N GLY A 191 6.11 -11.01 14.70
CA GLY A 191 7.45 -11.50 14.99
C GLY A 191 8.53 -10.43 14.80
N PHE A 192 8.56 -9.74 13.66
CA PHE A 192 9.53 -8.66 13.41
C PHE A 192 9.34 -7.48 14.37
N SER A 193 8.09 -7.10 14.66
CA SER A 193 7.82 -6.04 15.63
C SER A 193 8.25 -6.41 17.06
N ALA A 194 8.07 -7.66 17.47
CA ALA A 194 8.51 -8.18 18.77
C ALA A 194 10.04 -8.27 18.89
N ILE A 195 10.75 -8.45 17.78
CA ILE A 195 12.22 -8.41 17.76
C ILE A 195 12.72 -6.95 17.82
N LEU A 196 12.08 -6.04 17.09
CA LEU A 196 12.51 -4.65 17.02
C LEU A 196 12.15 -3.84 18.28
N ALA A 197 11.00 -4.11 18.91
CA ALA A 197 10.52 -3.34 20.05
C ALA A 197 11.50 -3.31 21.24
N PRO A 198 12.09 -4.44 21.70
CA PRO A 198 13.10 -4.43 22.76
C PRO A 198 14.33 -3.60 22.42
N ILE A 199 14.78 -3.61 21.16
CA ILE A 199 15.93 -2.82 20.70
C ILE A 199 15.62 -1.33 20.79
N VAL A 200 14.44 -0.92 20.34
CA VAL A 200 13.97 0.47 20.41
C VAL A 200 13.81 0.93 21.87
N ILE A 201 13.23 0.08 22.73
CA ILE A 201 13.10 0.36 24.17
C ILE A 201 14.47 0.50 24.83
N ALA A 202 15.45 -0.34 24.46
CA ALA A 202 16.81 -0.30 25.01
C ALA A 202 17.58 0.96 24.59
N ILE A 203 17.35 1.46 23.38
CA ILE A 203 17.92 2.74 22.90
C ILE A 203 17.32 3.93 23.66
N GLY A 204 16.03 3.84 24.01
CA GLY A 204 15.32 4.85 24.79
C GLY A 204 14.80 6.04 23.96
N PRO A 205 14.07 6.97 24.60
CA PRO A 205 13.36 8.00 23.88
C PRO A 205 14.26 9.09 23.30
N MET A 206 13.98 9.49 22.05
CA MET A 206 14.71 10.51 21.30
C MET A 206 13.84 11.74 20.97
N PRO A 207 13.51 12.60 21.96
CA PRO A 207 12.59 13.73 21.76
C PRO A 207 13.13 14.83 20.84
N ASN A 208 14.46 14.92 20.67
CA ASN A 208 15.12 15.93 19.83
C ASN A 208 15.34 15.46 18.38
N ALA A 209 14.93 14.23 18.03
CA ALA A 209 15.06 13.73 16.67
C ALA A 209 13.93 14.26 15.76
N ASP A 210 14.10 14.09 14.44
CA ASP A 210 13.04 14.37 13.47
C ASP A 210 11.73 13.64 13.86
N PRO A 211 10.53 14.24 13.67
CA PRO A 211 9.26 13.62 14.05
C PRO A 211 9.07 12.20 13.50
N SER A 212 9.63 11.89 12.33
CA SER A 212 9.61 10.53 11.77
C SER A 212 10.37 9.51 12.62
N ILE A 213 11.51 9.90 13.18
CA ILE A 213 12.34 9.04 14.03
C ILE A 213 11.76 9.03 15.45
N ALA A 214 11.37 10.20 15.97
CA ALA A 214 10.80 10.33 17.31
C ALA A 214 9.55 9.45 17.49
N PHE A 215 8.73 9.28 16.44
CA PHE A 215 7.56 8.39 16.49
C PHE A 215 7.95 6.91 16.68
N LEU A 216 9.10 6.47 16.17
CA LEU A 216 9.58 5.11 16.42
C LEU A 216 10.09 4.94 17.86
N PHE A 217 10.83 5.94 18.35
CA PHE A 217 11.49 5.93 19.67
C PHE A 217 10.66 6.61 20.77
N HIS A 218 9.34 6.71 20.64
CA HIS A 218 8.55 7.27 21.73
C HIS A 218 8.60 6.35 22.97
N ALA A 219 8.47 6.92 24.17
CA ALA A 219 8.44 6.13 25.39
C ALA A 219 7.25 5.18 25.38
N TRP A 220 7.50 3.90 25.67
CA TRP A 220 6.44 2.90 25.81
C TRP A 220 5.63 3.20 27.07
N SER A 221 4.32 3.32 26.93
CA SER A 221 3.43 3.59 28.05
C SER A 221 2.14 2.82 27.90
N MET A 222 1.69 2.16 28.97
CA MET A 222 0.45 1.38 28.92
C MET A 222 -0.72 2.24 28.42
N PRO A 223 -1.40 1.85 27.31
CA PRO A 223 -2.45 2.67 26.76
C PRO A 223 -3.64 2.78 27.69
N THR A 224 -4.30 3.94 27.68
CA THR A 224 -5.54 4.13 28.43
C THR A 224 -6.66 3.22 27.87
N TRP A 225 -7.71 2.99 28.66
CA TRP A 225 -8.86 2.20 28.20
C TRP A 225 -9.51 2.77 26.93
N LEU A 226 -9.54 4.09 26.78
CA LEU A 226 -10.03 4.75 25.57
C LEU A 226 -9.12 4.47 24.38
N ASP A 227 -7.80 4.55 24.56
CA ASP A 227 -6.83 4.28 23.50
C ASP A 227 -6.84 2.80 23.06
N LEU A 228 -7.10 1.87 23.99
CA LEU A 228 -7.31 0.46 23.65
C LEU A 228 -8.54 0.26 22.76
N ILE A 229 -9.64 0.96 23.02
CA ILE A 229 -10.84 0.93 22.16
C ILE A 229 -10.50 1.49 20.77
N VAL A 230 -9.72 2.58 20.70
CA VAL A 230 -9.27 3.16 19.44
C VAL A 230 -8.38 2.17 18.66
N ILE A 231 -7.43 1.50 19.32
CA ILE A 231 -6.56 0.48 18.70
C ILE A 231 -7.38 -0.72 18.21
N PHE A 232 -8.40 -1.15 18.96
CA PHE A 232 -9.34 -2.16 18.50
C PHE A 232 -10.09 -1.70 17.25
N GLY A 233 -10.55 -0.44 17.23
CA GLY A 233 -11.12 0.21 16.05
C GLY A 233 -10.16 0.19 14.85
N LEU A 234 -8.86 0.42 15.05
CA LEU A 234 -7.85 0.32 13.98
C LEU A 234 -7.76 -1.09 13.37
N ALA A 235 -7.89 -2.13 14.19
CA ALA A 235 -7.90 -3.51 13.69
C ALA A 235 -9.16 -3.78 12.83
N LEU A 236 -10.33 -3.28 13.25
CA LEU A 236 -11.56 -3.36 12.46
C LEU A 236 -11.51 -2.54 11.17
N ILE A 237 -10.96 -1.33 11.23
CA ILE A 237 -10.74 -0.48 10.05
C ILE A 237 -9.87 -1.21 9.03
N TRP A 238 -8.79 -1.84 9.47
CA TRP A 238 -7.93 -2.60 8.57
C TRP A 238 -8.66 -3.80 7.93
N ALA A 239 -9.37 -4.57 8.74
CA ALA A 239 -10.15 -5.72 8.28
C ALA A 239 -11.24 -5.31 7.27
N GLY A 240 -12.02 -4.28 7.60
CA GLY A 240 -13.06 -3.72 6.75
C GLY A 240 -12.48 -3.15 5.46
N GLY A 241 -11.42 -2.35 5.54
CA GLY A 241 -10.73 -1.78 4.38
C GLY A 241 -10.24 -2.87 3.43
N MET A 242 -9.58 -3.91 3.94
CA MET A 242 -9.12 -5.04 3.13
C MET A 242 -10.29 -5.78 2.47
N PHE A 243 -11.38 -6.00 3.20
CA PHE A 243 -12.58 -6.62 2.66
C PHE A 243 -13.16 -5.82 1.49
N PHE A 244 -13.29 -4.49 1.63
CA PHE A 244 -13.83 -3.62 0.58
C PHE A 244 -12.91 -3.55 -0.65
N ILE A 245 -11.58 -3.50 -0.46
CA ILE A 245 -10.63 -3.58 -1.58
C ILE A 245 -10.74 -4.92 -2.29
N ALA A 246 -10.75 -6.04 -1.57
CA ALA A 246 -10.90 -7.37 -2.16
C ALA A 246 -12.25 -7.49 -2.91
N LYS A 247 -13.32 -6.91 -2.35
CA LYS A 247 -14.63 -6.86 -2.99
C LYS A 247 -14.60 -6.03 -4.29
N ALA A 248 -13.92 -4.89 -4.29
CA ALA A 248 -13.77 -4.05 -5.48
C ALA A 248 -13.14 -4.82 -6.65
N TYR A 249 -12.02 -5.49 -6.39
CA TYR A 249 -11.27 -6.26 -7.38
C TYR A 249 -11.95 -7.56 -7.82
N SER A 250 -12.90 -8.09 -7.04
CA SER A 250 -13.72 -9.25 -7.45
C SER A 250 -14.97 -8.85 -8.24
N LEU A 251 -15.49 -7.63 -8.06
CA LEU A 251 -16.68 -7.14 -8.76
C LEU A 251 -16.36 -6.52 -10.13
N ALA A 252 -15.20 -5.88 -10.26
CA ALA A 252 -14.79 -5.14 -11.46
C ALA A 252 -13.34 -5.46 -11.85
N SER A 253 -13.00 -5.30 -13.13
CA SER A 253 -11.63 -5.53 -13.58
C SER A 253 -10.68 -4.49 -13.00
N ALA A 254 -9.44 -4.89 -12.71
CA ALA A 254 -8.41 -3.99 -12.19
C ALA A 254 -8.24 -2.71 -13.05
N SER A 255 -8.43 -2.81 -14.36
CA SER A 255 -8.40 -1.67 -15.29
C SER A 255 -9.45 -0.60 -15.03
N VAL A 256 -10.63 -1.00 -14.54
CA VAL A 256 -11.73 -0.08 -14.20
C VAL A 256 -11.50 0.52 -12.82
N VAL A 257 -10.98 -0.27 -11.88
CA VAL A 257 -10.84 0.10 -10.46
C VAL A 257 -9.59 0.93 -10.21
N ALA A 258 -8.44 0.60 -10.80
CA ALA A 258 -7.15 1.22 -10.52
C ALA A 258 -7.11 2.76 -10.65
N PRO A 259 -7.78 3.41 -11.64
CA PRO A 259 -7.81 4.87 -11.71
C PRO A 259 -8.52 5.54 -10.53
N PHE A 260 -9.39 4.82 -9.82
CA PHE A 260 -10.08 5.37 -8.65
C PHE A 260 -9.24 5.27 -7.37
N GLU A 261 -8.10 4.56 -7.37
CA GLU A 261 -7.16 4.56 -6.23
C GLU A 261 -6.59 5.96 -5.97
N TYR A 262 -6.53 6.79 -7.00
CA TYR A 262 -6.10 8.18 -6.90
C TYR A 262 -7.09 9.09 -6.17
N MET A 263 -8.32 8.61 -5.89
CA MET A 263 -9.26 9.30 -4.98
C MET A 263 -8.72 9.43 -3.56
N SER A 264 -7.69 8.67 -3.20
CA SER A 264 -6.96 8.86 -1.94
C SER A 264 -6.43 10.29 -1.78
N LEU A 265 -5.96 10.96 -2.85
CA LEU A 265 -5.42 12.33 -2.76
C LEU A 265 -6.48 13.37 -2.33
N PRO A 266 -7.65 13.50 -2.98
CA PRO A 266 -8.67 14.45 -2.54
C PRO A 266 -9.25 14.09 -1.17
N ILE A 267 -9.41 12.81 -0.84
CA ILE A 267 -9.86 12.36 0.49
C ILE A 267 -8.85 12.80 1.56
N ASN A 268 -7.56 12.49 1.35
CA ASN A 268 -6.50 12.82 2.30
C ASN A 268 -6.23 14.32 2.38
N THR A 269 -6.43 15.07 1.30
CA THR A 269 -6.42 16.53 1.29
C THR A 269 -7.55 17.10 2.14
N THR A 270 -8.76 16.54 2.01
CA THR A 270 -9.93 16.97 2.80
C THR A 270 -9.69 16.73 4.29
N TRP A 271 -9.17 15.56 4.67
CA TRP A 271 -8.82 15.28 6.06
C TRP A 271 -7.68 16.16 6.59
N GLY A 272 -6.66 16.40 5.77
CA GLY A 272 -5.57 17.33 6.08
C GLY A 272 -6.07 18.74 6.41
N LEU A 273 -7.00 19.24 5.61
CA LEU A 273 -7.62 20.55 5.79
C LEU A 273 -8.53 20.60 7.02
N LEU A 274 -9.41 19.61 7.20
CA LEU A 274 -10.40 19.60 8.29
C LEU A 274 -9.78 19.44 9.68
N LEU A 275 -8.73 18.63 9.79
CA LEU A 275 -8.16 18.25 11.09
C LEU A 275 -6.93 19.07 11.48
N TRP A 276 -6.12 19.47 10.50
CA TRP A 276 -4.86 20.19 10.74
C TRP A 276 -4.79 21.55 10.05
N GLY A 277 -5.83 21.96 9.30
CA GLY A 277 -5.78 23.20 8.51
C GLY A 277 -4.74 23.18 7.39
N GLN A 278 -4.25 21.99 7.01
CA GLN A 278 -3.16 21.83 6.06
C GLN A 278 -3.69 21.66 4.64
N PHE A 279 -3.50 22.69 3.82
CA PHE A 279 -3.77 22.59 2.38
C PHE A 279 -2.50 22.19 1.62
N PRO A 280 -2.59 21.29 0.62
CA PRO A 280 -1.44 20.91 -0.19
C PRO A 280 -0.87 22.12 -0.92
N SER A 281 0.45 22.27 -0.86
CA SER A 281 1.14 23.32 -1.59
C SER A 281 0.99 23.16 -3.11
N TRP A 282 1.17 24.24 -3.86
CA TRP A 282 1.17 24.20 -5.33
C TRP A 282 2.19 23.21 -5.89
N ILE A 283 3.35 23.07 -5.23
CA ILE A 283 4.40 22.14 -5.63
C ILE A 283 3.94 20.68 -5.41
N THR A 284 3.25 20.40 -4.30
CA THR A 284 2.64 19.08 -4.04
C THR A 284 1.62 18.75 -5.12
N LEU A 285 0.79 19.71 -5.53
CA LEU A 285 -0.20 19.52 -6.58
C LEU A 285 0.45 19.24 -7.94
N ILE A 286 1.45 20.02 -8.34
CA ILE A 286 2.20 19.82 -9.60
C ILE A 286 2.85 18.43 -9.61
N GLY A 287 3.55 18.07 -8.53
CA GLY A 287 4.20 16.77 -8.41
C GLY A 287 3.20 15.61 -8.38
N ALA A 288 2.07 15.78 -7.70
CA ALA A 288 0.98 14.81 -7.70
C ALA A 288 0.39 14.61 -9.10
N THR A 289 0.15 15.69 -9.85
CA THR A 289 -0.37 15.61 -11.23
C THR A 289 0.61 14.89 -12.15
N LEU A 290 1.91 15.18 -12.07
CA LEU A 290 2.93 14.50 -12.88
C LEU A 290 3.04 13.02 -12.53
N THR A 291 3.10 12.70 -11.24
CA THR A 291 3.22 11.31 -10.75
C THR A 291 1.96 10.52 -11.10
N MET A 292 0.77 11.05 -10.82
CA MET A 292 -0.51 10.43 -11.16
C MET A 292 -0.68 10.24 -12.67
N GLY A 293 -0.39 11.28 -13.46
CA GLY A 293 -0.52 11.24 -14.92
C GLY A 293 0.42 10.19 -15.55
N SER A 294 1.67 10.14 -15.08
CA SER A 294 2.63 9.13 -15.54
C SER A 294 2.25 7.70 -15.16
N SER A 295 1.77 7.50 -13.93
CA SER A 295 1.37 6.19 -13.43
C SER A 295 0.11 5.69 -14.14
N LEU A 296 -0.89 6.55 -14.37
CA LEU A 296 -2.05 6.24 -15.21
C LEU A 296 -1.64 5.90 -16.64
N TYR A 297 -0.74 6.69 -17.24
CA TYR A 297 -0.25 6.41 -18.60
C TYR A 297 0.48 5.06 -18.67
N SER A 298 1.30 4.72 -17.68
CA SER A 298 1.97 3.42 -17.59
C SER A 298 0.95 2.26 -17.50
N LEU A 299 -0.09 2.42 -16.68
CA LEU A 299 -1.16 1.44 -16.51
C LEU A 299 -1.95 1.21 -17.81
N PHE A 300 -2.37 2.28 -18.50
CA PHE A 300 -3.17 2.15 -19.72
C PHE A 300 -2.36 1.73 -20.95
N SER A 301 -1.09 2.13 -21.04
CA SER A 301 -0.22 1.76 -22.17
C SER A 301 0.07 0.25 -22.21
N GLY A 302 0.21 -0.40 -21.04
CA GLY A 302 0.37 -1.86 -20.95
C GLY A 302 -0.87 -2.64 -21.40
N GLN A 303 -2.06 -2.14 -21.11
CA GLN A 303 -3.32 -2.82 -21.44
C GLN A 303 -3.60 -2.80 -22.95
N ARG A 304 -3.31 -1.70 -23.64
CA ARG A 304 -3.47 -1.62 -25.10
C ARG A 304 -2.59 -2.62 -25.84
N LYS A 305 -1.37 -2.90 -25.34
CA LYS A 305 -0.47 -3.87 -25.96
C LYS A 305 -0.97 -5.31 -25.77
N ARG A 306 -1.38 -5.68 -24.56
CA ARG A 306 -1.91 -7.02 -24.25
C ARG A 306 -3.25 -7.32 -24.96
N LYS A 307 -4.07 -6.30 -25.20
CA LYS A 307 -5.29 -6.42 -26.01
C LYS A 307 -4.97 -6.60 -27.50
N LYS A 308 -3.97 -5.88 -28.04
CA LYS A 308 -3.52 -6.06 -29.43
C LYS A 308 -2.89 -7.42 -29.68
N GLU A 309 -2.05 -7.92 -28.77
CA GLU A 309 -1.46 -9.26 -28.87
C GLU A 309 -2.52 -10.37 -28.80
N LYS A 310 -3.55 -10.23 -27.95
CA LYS A 310 -4.68 -11.18 -27.95
C LYS A 310 -5.46 -11.18 -29.26
N VAL A 311 -5.77 -10.00 -29.80
CA VAL A 311 -6.53 -9.88 -31.06
C VAL A 311 -5.73 -10.47 -32.23
N SER A 312 -4.40 -10.24 -32.31
CA SER A 312 -3.61 -10.82 -33.40
C SER A 312 -3.47 -12.34 -33.29
N LEU A 313 -3.40 -12.89 -32.08
CA LEU A 313 -3.40 -14.35 -31.87
C LEU A 313 -4.76 -14.97 -32.24
N GLU A 314 -5.87 -14.31 -31.92
CA GLU A 314 -7.21 -14.74 -32.33
C GLU A 314 -7.38 -14.68 -33.86
N GLU A 315 -6.83 -13.65 -34.53
CA GLU A 315 -6.79 -13.54 -35.99
C GLU A 315 -5.87 -14.60 -36.66
N GLU A 316 -4.71 -14.91 -36.08
CA GLU A 316 -3.83 -15.98 -36.56
C GLU A 316 -4.49 -17.36 -36.44
N ILE A 317 -5.15 -17.65 -35.31
CA ILE A 317 -5.87 -18.93 -35.12
C ILE A 317 -7.03 -19.05 -36.10
N ALA A 318 -7.81 -17.98 -36.29
CA ALA A 318 -8.92 -17.99 -37.24
C ALA A 318 -8.46 -18.18 -38.71
N ASN A 319 -7.33 -17.59 -39.09
CA ASN A 319 -6.74 -17.82 -40.42
C ASN A 319 -6.23 -19.25 -40.58
N PHE A 320 -5.65 -19.84 -39.53
CA PHE A 320 -5.15 -21.22 -39.57
C PHE A 320 -6.29 -22.24 -39.66
N GLU A 321 -7.43 -21.98 -39.02
CA GLU A 321 -8.64 -22.81 -39.15
C GLU A 321 -9.25 -22.71 -40.57
N HIS A 322 -9.20 -21.53 -41.20
CA HIS A 322 -9.72 -21.33 -42.56
C HIS A 322 -8.81 -21.93 -43.66
N GLU A 323 -7.51 -22.15 -43.40
CA GLU A 323 -6.61 -22.84 -44.33
C GLU A 323 -6.72 -24.38 -44.27
N LEU A 324 -7.41 -24.92 -43.25
CA LEU A 324 -7.60 -26.36 -43.05
C LEU A 324 -8.95 -26.89 -43.59
N ASP A 325 -9.84 -25.99 -44.01
CA ASP A 325 -11.13 -26.27 -44.68
C ASP A 325 -11.03 -26.12 -46.21
#